data_AF-A0A1V4EHH8-F1
#
_entry.id   AF-A0A1V4EHH8-F1
#
_cell.length_a   1.000
_cell.length_b   1.000
_cell.length_c   1.000
_cell.angle_alpha   90.00
_cell.angle_beta   90.00
_cell.angle_gamma   90.00
#
_symmetry.space_group_name_H-M   'P 1'
#
loop_
_entity.id
_entity.type
_entity.pdbx_description
1 polymer ?
#
loop_
_entity_poly.entity_id
_entity_poly.type
_entity_poly.pdbx_seq_one_letter_code
_entity_poly.pdbx_strand_id
1 'polypeptide(L)'
;MGTPERARDAIERFATWACATGQPWALAVLERCRALMTGDDAAYERALALHREADHPFEQARTELLYGEWLRRHQRRAEARIRLNAAMETFVRLGAAPWAARAEAELRATGVSPSPRDHGRDPLATLTPQELHVVRLAAGGASNREIGAQLFLSPRTVAYHLYKAFPKLGITSRAELARFVMT
;
A
#
# COMPACT_ATOMS: atom_id res chain seq x y z
N MET A 1 -27.15 2.04 -3.20
CA MET A 1 -26.95 3.16 -2.25
C MET A 1 -27.00 2.57 -0.84
N GLY A 2 -25.95 2.72 -0.04
CA GLY A 2 -25.89 2.15 1.32
C GLY A 2 -26.73 2.95 2.31
N THR A 3 -27.20 2.31 3.38
CA THR A 3 -27.94 2.94 4.49
C THR A 3 -26.98 3.25 5.65
N PRO A 4 -26.44 4.48 5.77
CA PRO A 4 -25.37 4.81 6.72
C PRO A 4 -25.80 4.69 8.19
N GLU A 5 -27.08 4.85 8.50
CA GLU A 5 -27.63 4.72 9.85
C GLU A 5 -27.50 3.27 10.35
N ARG A 6 -27.88 2.29 9.52
CA ARG A 6 -27.73 0.86 9.86
C ARG A 6 -26.26 0.44 10.03
N ALA A 7 -25.35 1.10 9.32
CA ALA A 7 -23.92 0.85 9.47
C ALA A 7 -23.40 1.33 10.83
N ARG A 8 -23.88 2.47 11.34
CA ARG A 8 -23.47 3.01 12.65
C ARG A 8 -23.80 2.05 13.79
N ASP A 9 -25.04 1.60 13.90
CA ASP A 9 -25.47 0.70 14.98
C ASP A 9 -24.72 -0.65 14.95
N ALA A 10 -24.42 -1.17 13.76
CA ALA A 10 -23.64 -2.39 13.59
C ALA A 10 -22.18 -2.19 14.02
N ILE A 11 -21.59 -1.05 13.67
CA ILE A 11 -20.23 -0.69 14.08
C ILE A 11 -20.14 -0.51 15.59
N GLU A 12 -21.14 0.12 16.23
CA GLU A 12 -21.14 0.29 17.69
C GLU A 12 -21.20 -1.04 18.43
N ARG A 13 -22.08 -1.96 18.02
CA ARG A 13 -22.12 -3.31 18.59
C ARG A 13 -20.82 -4.06 18.40
N PHE A 14 -20.22 -3.97 17.21
CA PHE A 14 -18.93 -4.59 16.93
C PHE A 14 -17.80 -3.94 17.74
N ALA A 15 -17.84 -2.62 17.94
CA ALA A 15 -16.86 -1.88 18.73
C ALA A 15 -16.88 -2.33 20.19
N THR A 16 -18.05 -2.48 20.81
CA THR A 16 -18.18 -2.98 22.17
C THR A 16 -17.51 -4.35 22.32
N TRP A 17 -17.78 -5.27 21.39
CA TRP A 17 -17.20 -6.61 21.42
C TRP A 17 -15.68 -6.63 21.13
N ALA A 18 -15.23 -5.89 20.12
CA ALA A 18 -13.82 -5.83 19.74
C ALA A 18 -12.97 -5.22 20.87
N CYS A 19 -13.44 -4.15 21.51
CA CYS A 19 -12.76 -3.53 22.65
C CYS A 19 -12.76 -4.44 23.88
N ALA A 20 -13.86 -5.16 24.14
CA ALA A 20 -13.94 -6.08 25.27
C ALA A 20 -13.00 -7.29 25.12
N THR A 21 -12.84 -7.79 23.90
CA THR A 21 -11.97 -8.95 23.62
C THR A 21 -10.51 -8.56 23.39
N GLY A 22 -10.23 -7.32 22.98
CA GLY A 22 -8.88 -6.81 22.73
C GLY A 22 -8.14 -7.52 21.59
N GLN A 23 -8.82 -8.32 20.77
CA GLN A 23 -8.17 -9.09 19.72
C GLN A 23 -7.66 -8.15 18.60
N PRO A 24 -6.36 -8.18 18.23
CA PRO A 24 -5.79 -7.22 17.28
C PRO A 24 -6.51 -7.20 15.92
N TRP A 25 -6.92 -8.35 15.38
CA TRP A 25 -7.68 -8.39 14.12
C TRP A 25 -9.07 -7.75 14.24
N ALA A 26 -9.74 -7.87 15.39
CA ALA A 26 -11.05 -7.29 15.60
C ALA A 26 -10.96 -5.76 15.71
N LEU A 27 -9.94 -5.27 16.41
CA LEU A 27 -9.62 -3.85 16.48
C LEU A 27 -9.23 -3.30 15.10
N ALA A 28 -8.47 -4.05 14.30
CA ALA A 28 -8.13 -3.67 12.93
C ALA A 28 -9.37 -3.51 12.03
N VAL A 29 -10.30 -4.49 12.10
CA VAL A 29 -11.57 -4.42 11.38
C VAL A 29 -12.42 -3.23 11.84
N LEU A 30 -12.41 -2.92 13.14
CA LEU A 30 -13.12 -1.76 13.68
C LEU A 30 -12.56 -0.44 13.09
N GLU A 31 -11.24 -0.27 13.06
CA GLU A 31 -10.61 0.90 12.47
C GLU A 31 -10.92 1.02 10.96
N ARG A 32 -10.93 -0.08 10.21
CA ARG A 32 -11.38 -0.08 8.81
C ARG A 32 -12.83 0.38 8.67
N CYS A 33 -13.73 -0.12 9.52
CA CYS A 33 -15.13 0.30 9.51
C CYS A 33 -15.28 1.80 9.82
N ARG A 34 -14.49 2.34 10.77
CA ARG A 34 -14.43 3.79 11.02
C ARG A 34 -13.97 4.54 9.76
N ALA A 35 -12.91 4.08 9.10
CA ALA A 35 -12.39 4.68 7.88
C ALA A 35 -13.44 4.75 6.75
N LEU A 36 -14.25 3.70 6.58
CA LEU A 36 -15.35 3.68 5.61
C LEU A 36 -16.46 4.70 5.93
N MET A 37 -16.70 4.97 7.20
CA MET A 37 -17.73 5.91 7.65
C MET A 37 -17.26 7.37 7.61
N THR A 38 -16.01 7.62 7.99
CA THR A 38 -15.47 8.98 8.12
C THR A 38 -14.75 9.45 6.86
N GLY A 39 -14.29 8.53 6.00
CA GLY A 39 -13.39 8.85 4.91
C GLY A 39 -12.00 9.28 5.37
N ASP A 40 -11.62 8.96 6.62
CA ASP A 40 -10.32 9.30 7.21
C ASP A 40 -9.24 8.30 6.79
N ASP A 41 -8.17 8.83 6.18
CA ASP A 41 -6.97 8.08 5.82
C ASP A 41 -6.28 7.46 7.03
N ALA A 42 -6.17 8.21 8.13
CA ALA A 42 -5.44 7.77 9.32
C ALA A 42 -6.07 6.53 9.95
N ALA A 43 -7.39 6.35 9.82
CA ALA A 43 -8.08 5.15 10.25
C ALA A 43 -7.69 3.90 9.44
N TYR A 44 -7.44 4.03 8.13
CA TYR A 44 -6.89 2.92 7.34
C TYR A 44 -5.47 2.57 7.77
N GLU A 45 -4.63 3.57 8.03
CA GLU A 45 -3.24 3.33 8.48
C GLU A 45 -3.19 2.61 9.84
N ARG A 46 -4.05 3.01 10.79
CA ARG A 46 -4.20 2.32 12.08
C ARG A 46 -4.68 0.88 11.92
N ALA A 47 -5.68 0.65 11.06
CA ALA A 47 -6.15 -0.69 10.76
C ALA A 47 -5.02 -1.58 10.20
N LEU A 48 -4.21 -1.06 9.27
CA LEU A 48 -3.08 -1.79 8.71
C LEU A 48 -1.95 -2.03 9.73
N ALA A 49 -1.73 -1.13 10.68
CA ALA A 49 -0.79 -1.37 11.77
C ALA A 49 -1.24 -2.55 12.64
N LEU A 50 -2.51 -2.56 13.06
CA LEU A 50 -3.09 -3.63 13.87
C LEU A 50 -3.12 -4.99 13.14
N HIS A 51 -3.34 -4.99 11.82
CA HIS A 51 -3.27 -6.22 11.03
C HIS A 51 -1.88 -6.87 11.03
N ARG A 52 -0.78 -6.11 11.16
CA ARG A 52 0.57 -6.69 11.24
C ARG A 52 0.78 -7.50 12.52
N GLU A 53 -0.02 -7.24 13.54
CA GLU A 53 0.03 -7.93 14.83
C GLU A 53 -0.91 -9.14 14.86
N ALA A 54 -1.62 -9.44 13.77
CA ALA A 54 -2.65 -10.47 13.72
C ALA A 54 -2.48 -11.44 12.53
N ASP A 55 -2.66 -12.74 12.75
CA ASP A 55 -2.62 -13.76 11.69
C ASP A 55 -3.98 -13.88 10.96
N HIS A 56 -4.38 -12.81 10.28
CA HIS A 56 -5.63 -12.77 9.50
C HIS A 56 -5.39 -12.13 8.12
N PRO A 57 -4.67 -12.82 7.22
CA PRO A 57 -4.22 -12.25 5.94
C PRO A 57 -5.36 -11.81 5.03
N PHE A 58 -6.50 -12.51 5.08
CA PHE A 58 -7.69 -12.13 4.30
C PHE A 58 -8.26 -10.78 4.75
N GLU A 59 -8.35 -10.55 6.07
CA GLU A 59 -8.88 -9.29 6.60
C GLU A 59 -7.92 -8.13 6.37
N GLN A 60 -6.61 -8.37 6.45
CA GLN A 60 -5.61 -7.39 6.02
C GLN A 60 -5.79 -7.00 4.55
N ALA A 61 -5.88 -7.97 3.65
CA ALA A 61 -6.04 -7.72 2.21
C ALA A 61 -7.33 -6.95 1.89
N ARG A 62 -8.43 -7.20 2.65
CA ARG A 62 -9.66 -6.41 2.52
C ARG A 62 -9.47 -4.95 2.95
N THR A 63 -8.70 -4.71 4.01
CA THR A 63 -8.33 -3.36 4.44
C THR A 63 -7.48 -2.65 3.38
N GLU A 64 -6.48 -3.34 2.82
CA GLU A 64 -5.62 -2.82 1.75
C GLU A 64 -6.41 -2.49 0.48
N LEU A 65 -7.34 -3.36 0.06
CA LEU A 65 -8.21 -3.14 -1.09
C LEU A 65 -9.05 -1.86 -0.91
N LEU A 66 -9.78 -1.75 0.20
CA LEU A 66 -10.66 -0.62 0.46
C LEU A 66 -9.88 0.70 0.61
N TYR A 67 -8.70 0.62 1.21
CA TYR A 67 -7.82 1.78 1.30
C TYR A 67 -7.29 2.20 -0.07
N GLY A 68 -6.89 1.24 -0.90
CA GLY A 68 -6.49 1.47 -2.29
C GLY A 68 -7.59 2.12 -3.13
N GLU A 69 -8.83 1.63 -3.02
CA GLU A 69 -10.02 2.23 -3.64
C GLU A 69 -10.25 3.69 -3.18
N TRP A 70 -10.09 3.94 -1.88
CA TRP A 70 -10.21 5.29 -1.31
C TRP A 70 -9.11 6.21 -1.84
N LEU A 71 -7.85 5.78 -1.83
CA LEU A 71 -6.69 6.53 -2.34
C LEU A 71 -6.85 6.88 -3.83
N ARG A 72 -7.34 5.92 -4.64
CA ARG A 72 -7.62 6.14 -6.07
C ARG A 72 -8.66 7.24 -6.26
N ARG A 73 -9.78 7.19 -5.50
CA ARG A 73 -10.84 8.21 -5.55
C ARG A 73 -10.32 9.60 -5.15
N HIS A 74 -9.30 9.67 -4.30
CA HIS A 74 -8.63 10.91 -3.89
C HIS A 74 -7.41 11.27 -4.76
N GLN A 75 -7.31 10.70 -5.97
CA GLN A 75 -6.24 10.97 -6.95
C GLN A 75 -4.81 10.61 -6.49
N ARG A 76 -4.66 9.87 -5.38
CA ARG A 76 -3.37 9.39 -4.85
C ARG A 76 -2.98 8.06 -5.49
N ARG A 77 -2.88 8.06 -6.83
CA ARG A 77 -2.73 6.85 -7.68
C ARG A 77 -1.51 6.00 -7.32
N ALA A 78 -0.37 6.63 -7.04
CA ALA A 78 0.85 5.90 -6.69
C ALA A 78 0.69 5.10 -5.40
N GLU A 79 0.08 5.69 -4.38
CA GLU A 79 -0.17 5.04 -3.09
C GLU A 79 -1.26 3.99 -3.21
N ALA A 80 -2.30 4.25 -4.01
CA ALA A 80 -3.35 3.29 -4.32
C ALA A 80 -2.77 1.99 -4.89
N ARG A 81 -1.86 2.09 -5.87
CA ARG A 81 -1.21 0.90 -6.47
C ARG A 81 -0.50 0.02 -5.46
N ILE A 82 0.20 0.61 -4.48
CA ILE A 82 0.90 -0.15 -3.42
C ILE A 82 -0.10 -1.03 -2.68
N ARG A 83 -1.21 -0.42 -2.22
CA ARG A 83 -2.22 -1.12 -1.43
C ARG A 83 -2.98 -2.15 -2.25
N LEU A 84 -3.33 -1.81 -3.48
CA LEU A 84 -4.08 -2.72 -4.35
C LEU A 84 -3.23 -3.92 -4.81
N ASN A 85 -1.92 -3.75 -5.05
CA ASN A 85 -1.01 -4.86 -5.34
C ASN A 85 -0.87 -5.81 -4.14
N ALA A 86 -0.65 -5.28 -2.93
CA ALA A 86 -0.55 -6.09 -1.72
C ALA A 86 -1.83 -6.91 -1.45
N ALA A 87 -3.00 -6.29 -1.66
CA ALA A 87 -4.29 -6.95 -1.57
C ALA A 87 -4.43 -8.06 -2.61
N MET A 88 -4.11 -7.76 -3.88
CA MET A 88 -4.13 -8.70 -4.99
C MET A 88 -3.28 -9.93 -4.72
N GLU A 89 -2.00 -9.75 -4.39
CA GLU A 89 -1.06 -10.84 -4.10
C GLU A 89 -1.57 -11.75 -2.98
N THR A 90 -2.14 -11.16 -1.94
CA THR A 90 -2.71 -11.91 -0.82
C THR A 90 -3.97 -12.68 -1.24
N PHE A 91 -4.89 -12.07 -1.99
CA PHE A 91 -6.07 -12.77 -2.47
C PHE A 91 -5.72 -13.91 -3.43
N VAL A 92 -4.74 -13.73 -4.30
CA VAL A 92 -4.22 -14.80 -5.18
C VAL A 92 -3.64 -15.94 -4.36
N ARG A 93 -2.78 -15.64 -3.38
CA ARG A 93 -2.18 -16.65 -2.49
C ARG A 93 -3.23 -17.44 -1.72
N LEU A 94 -4.34 -16.80 -1.34
CA LEU A 94 -5.46 -17.43 -0.63
C LEU A 94 -6.48 -18.12 -1.55
N GLY A 95 -6.32 -18.06 -2.88
CA GLY A 95 -7.29 -18.60 -3.83
C GLY A 95 -8.63 -17.82 -3.88
N ALA A 96 -8.67 -16.60 -3.34
CA ALA A 96 -9.86 -15.76 -3.25
C ALA A 96 -10.14 -15.03 -4.58
N ALA A 97 -10.42 -15.79 -5.64
CA ALA A 97 -10.48 -15.29 -7.02
C ALA A 97 -11.41 -14.06 -7.24
N PRO A 98 -12.63 -13.97 -6.66
CA PRO A 98 -13.47 -12.79 -6.82
C PRO A 98 -12.84 -11.51 -6.23
N TRP A 99 -12.09 -11.65 -5.14
CA TRP A 99 -11.41 -10.54 -4.48
C TRP A 99 -10.15 -10.11 -5.24
N ALA A 100 -9.40 -11.07 -5.76
CA ALA A 100 -8.29 -10.82 -6.67
C ALA A 100 -8.79 -10.03 -7.90
N ALA A 101 -9.81 -10.53 -8.60
CA ALA A 101 -10.37 -9.86 -9.78
C ALA A 101 -10.82 -8.41 -9.50
N ARG A 102 -11.38 -8.15 -8.31
CA ARG A 102 -11.75 -6.80 -7.87
C ARG A 102 -10.52 -5.91 -7.69
N ALA A 103 -9.48 -6.39 -6.98
CA ALA A 103 -8.23 -5.65 -6.82
C ALA A 103 -7.58 -5.34 -8.18
N GLU A 104 -7.68 -6.25 -9.15
CA GLU A 104 -7.18 -6.05 -10.52
C GLU A 104 -7.91 -4.94 -11.25
N ALA A 105 -9.23 -4.92 -11.15
CA ALA A 105 -10.06 -3.91 -11.79
C ALA A 105 -9.73 -2.52 -11.24
N GLU A 106 -9.52 -2.42 -9.93
CA GLU A 106 -9.10 -1.19 -9.27
C GLU A 106 -7.69 -0.77 -9.69
N LEU A 107 -6.73 -1.71 -9.81
CA LEU A 107 -5.39 -1.45 -10.33
C LEU A 107 -5.43 -0.89 -11.75
N ARG A 108 -6.18 -1.53 -12.66
CA ARG A 108 -6.41 -1.02 -14.02
C ARG A 108 -6.97 0.40 -13.99
N ALA A 109 -7.94 0.64 -13.11
CA ALA A 109 -8.57 1.94 -12.95
C ALA A 109 -7.66 3.02 -12.31
N THR A 110 -6.50 2.67 -11.74
CA THR A 110 -5.49 3.66 -11.32
C THR A 110 -4.73 4.29 -12.49
N GLY A 111 -4.97 3.83 -13.72
CA GLY A 111 -4.36 4.37 -14.93
C GLY A 111 -3.36 3.44 -15.61
N VAL A 112 -3.41 2.13 -15.35
CA VAL A 112 -2.77 1.16 -16.25
C VAL A 112 -3.70 1.00 -17.47
N SER A 113 -3.61 1.95 -18.38
CA SER A 113 -3.28 1.51 -19.73
C SER A 113 -1.75 1.54 -19.76
N PRO A 114 -1.05 0.41 -19.96
CA PRO A 114 0.26 0.50 -20.57
C PRO A 114 -0.06 1.13 -21.92
N SER A 115 0.14 2.44 -22.05
CA SER A 115 0.23 3.01 -23.39
C SER A 115 1.29 2.16 -24.09
N PRO A 116 1.05 1.63 -25.29
CA PRO A 116 2.09 0.96 -26.08
C PRO A 116 3.33 1.83 -26.31
N ARG A 117 3.31 3.11 -25.89
CA ARG A 117 4.43 4.04 -25.87
C ARG A 117 5.32 3.99 -24.61
N ASP A 118 4.91 3.31 -23.54
CA ASP A 118 5.67 3.24 -22.28
C ASP A 118 6.53 1.98 -22.15
N HIS A 119 6.38 1.03 -23.07
CA HIS A 119 7.32 -0.09 -23.23
C HIS A 119 8.69 0.31 -23.81
N GLY A 120 8.98 1.62 -23.91
CA GLY A 120 10.26 2.16 -24.35
C GLY A 120 10.80 3.32 -23.50
N ARG A 121 10.18 3.66 -22.37
CA ARG A 121 10.68 4.71 -21.47
C ARG A 121 11.25 4.07 -20.22
N ASP A 122 12.54 4.32 -19.98
CA ASP A 122 13.27 3.89 -18.79
C ASP A 122 12.45 4.21 -17.52
N PRO A 123 12.03 3.20 -16.72
CA PRO A 123 11.29 3.41 -15.47
C PRO A 123 11.99 4.37 -14.51
N LEU A 124 13.34 4.45 -14.57
CA LEU A 124 14.13 5.38 -13.79
C LEU A 124 13.89 6.84 -14.19
N ALA A 125 13.43 7.11 -15.41
CA ALA A 125 13.09 8.47 -15.88
C ALA A 125 11.86 9.06 -15.18
N THR A 126 11.10 8.26 -14.43
CA THR A 126 9.96 8.72 -13.62
C THR A 126 10.36 9.21 -12.22
N LEU A 127 11.61 8.96 -11.81
CA LEU A 127 12.14 9.34 -10.51
C LEU A 127 12.62 10.79 -10.48
N THR A 128 12.51 11.44 -9.33
CA THR A 128 13.22 12.71 -9.10
C THR A 128 14.73 12.47 -9.04
N PRO A 129 15.58 13.49 -9.27
CA PRO A 129 17.03 13.33 -9.16
C PRO A 129 17.49 12.74 -7.81
N GLN A 130 16.85 13.14 -6.70
CA GLN A 130 17.17 12.60 -5.36
C GLN A 130 16.74 11.14 -5.20
N GLU A 131 15.54 10.79 -5.66
CA GLU A 131 15.06 9.40 -5.63
C GLU A 131 15.94 8.50 -6.49
N LEU A 132 16.32 8.95 -7.69
CA LEU A 132 17.20 8.21 -8.60
C LEU A 132 18.57 7.95 -7.96
N HIS A 133 19.17 8.97 -7.31
CA HIS A 133 20.45 8.83 -6.64
C HIS A 133 20.39 7.79 -5.52
N VAL A 134 19.35 7.87 -4.67
CA VAL A 134 19.11 6.90 -3.59
C VAL A 134 18.85 5.50 -4.15
N VAL A 135 18.02 5.37 -5.18
CA VAL A 135 17.69 4.11 -5.84
C VAL A 135 18.93 3.44 -6.41
N ARG A 136 19.81 4.16 -7.09
CA ARG A 136 21.05 3.61 -7.68
C ARG A 136 21.98 3.04 -6.61
N LEU A 137 22.23 3.80 -5.54
CA LEU A 137 23.06 3.32 -4.43
C LEU A 137 22.43 2.12 -3.72
N ALA A 138 21.10 2.15 -3.54
CA ALA A 138 20.39 1.05 -2.92
C ALA A 138 20.42 -0.23 -3.77
N ALA A 139 20.25 -0.09 -5.08
CA ALA A 139 20.32 -1.16 -6.04
C ALA A 139 21.74 -1.76 -6.13
N GLY A 140 22.77 -0.94 -5.93
CA GLY A 140 24.17 -1.36 -5.75
C GLY A 140 24.50 -1.96 -4.38
N GLY A 141 23.51 -2.17 -3.50
CA GLY A 141 23.68 -2.88 -2.22
C GLY A 141 23.88 -1.99 -0.99
N ALA A 142 24.05 -0.66 -1.12
CA ALA A 142 24.35 0.22 0.01
C ALA A 142 23.16 0.40 0.97
N SER A 143 23.33 0.10 2.26
CA SER A 143 22.31 0.30 3.29
C SER A 143 21.86 1.76 3.42
N ASN A 144 20.69 2.00 4.04
CA ASN A 144 20.20 3.38 4.24
C ASN A 144 21.17 4.25 5.04
N ARG A 145 21.97 3.64 5.94
CA ARG A 145 23.00 4.34 6.71
C ARG A 145 24.17 4.76 5.84
N GLU A 146 24.65 3.87 4.96
CA GLU A 146 25.73 4.16 4.02
C GLU A 146 25.31 5.20 2.98
N ILE A 147 24.10 5.06 2.41
CA ILE A 147 23.52 6.07 1.51
C ILE A 147 23.38 7.41 2.21
N GLY A 148 22.90 7.42 3.45
CA GLY A 148 22.76 8.63 4.24
C GLY A 148 24.10 9.34 4.45
N ALA A 149 25.15 8.57 4.77
CA ALA A 149 26.50 9.11 4.91
C ALA A 149 27.04 9.69 3.59
N GLN A 150 26.82 9.03 2.45
CA GLN A 150 27.28 9.50 1.14
C GLN A 150 26.54 10.74 0.64
N LEU A 151 25.24 10.85 0.95
CA LEU A 151 24.38 11.93 0.46
C LEU A 151 24.14 13.04 1.48
N PHE A 152 24.77 12.98 2.65
CA PHE A 152 24.53 13.89 3.77
C PHE A 152 23.04 13.92 4.19
N LEU A 153 22.39 12.76 4.19
CA LEU A 153 20.99 12.56 4.57
C LEU A 153 20.87 11.67 5.81
N SER A 154 19.80 11.84 6.58
CA SER A 154 19.48 10.87 7.65
C SER A 154 19.06 9.52 7.04
N PRO A 155 19.31 8.37 7.70
CA PRO A 155 18.81 7.07 7.25
C PRO A 155 17.27 7.04 7.08
N ARG A 156 16.55 7.86 7.86
CA ARG A 156 15.11 8.04 7.76
C ARG A 156 14.71 8.77 6.47
N THR A 157 15.48 9.79 6.07
CA THR A 157 15.26 10.51 4.80
C THR A 157 15.52 9.59 3.61
N VAL A 158 16.54 8.73 3.68
CA VAL A 158 16.78 7.70 2.67
C VAL A 158 15.61 6.72 2.56
N ALA A 159 15.12 6.21 3.71
CA ALA A 159 13.95 5.35 3.74
C ALA A 159 12.71 6.03 3.13
N TYR A 160 12.53 7.32 3.37
CA TYR A 160 11.47 8.12 2.76
C TYR A 160 11.61 8.20 1.23
N HIS A 161 12.80 8.48 0.70
CA HIS A 161 13.02 8.49 -0.75
C HIS A 161 12.75 7.12 -1.39
N LEU A 162 13.20 6.02 -0.78
CA LEU A 162 12.92 4.67 -1.25
C LEU A 162 11.41 4.37 -1.24
N TYR A 163 10.72 4.78 -0.17
CA TYR A 163 9.27 4.68 -0.05
C TYR A 163 8.52 5.43 -1.17
N LYS A 164 9.02 6.60 -1.59
CA LYS A 164 8.44 7.37 -2.72
C LYS A 164 8.82 6.80 -4.09
N ALA A 165 9.96 6.13 -4.21
CA ALA A 165 10.48 5.59 -5.47
C ALA A 165 9.88 4.22 -5.83
N PHE A 166 9.74 3.30 -4.88
CA PHE A 166 9.22 1.94 -5.13
C PHE A 166 7.90 1.90 -5.91
N PRO A 167 6.89 2.75 -5.61
CA PRO A 167 5.62 2.76 -6.34
C PRO A 167 5.70 3.36 -7.74
N LYS A 168 6.77 4.14 -8.02
CA LYS A 168 7.08 4.68 -9.35
C LYS A 168 7.76 3.62 -10.21
N LEU A 169 8.57 2.77 -9.58
CA LEU A 169 9.26 1.64 -10.20
C LEU A 169 8.41 0.36 -10.26
N GLY A 170 7.26 0.33 -9.58
CA GLY A 170 6.36 -0.83 -9.56
C GLY A 170 6.89 -2.01 -8.73
N ILE A 171 7.75 -1.76 -7.74
CA ILE A 171 8.34 -2.79 -6.88
C ILE A 171 7.88 -2.64 -5.43
N THR A 172 8.03 -3.70 -4.64
CA THR A 172 7.57 -3.73 -3.23
C THR A 172 8.71 -3.89 -2.23
N SER A 173 9.85 -4.39 -2.68
CA SER A 173 10.99 -4.65 -1.83
C SER A 173 12.29 -4.11 -2.42
N ARG A 174 13.23 -3.84 -1.51
CA ARG A 174 14.57 -3.41 -1.87
C ARG A 174 15.33 -4.45 -2.71
N ALA A 175 15.05 -5.74 -2.51
CA ALA A 175 15.67 -6.82 -3.28
C ALA A 175 15.34 -6.73 -4.78
N GLU A 176 14.16 -6.22 -5.11
CA GLU A 176 13.74 -6.00 -6.48
C GLU A 176 14.40 -4.78 -7.14
N LEU A 177 15.21 -4.00 -6.44
CA LEU A 177 15.98 -2.93 -7.08
C LEU A 177 17.11 -3.48 -7.97
N ALA A 178 17.60 -4.69 -7.69
CA ALA A 178 18.74 -5.27 -8.41
C ALA A 178 18.49 -5.40 -9.93
N ARG A 179 17.24 -5.57 -10.34
CA ARG A 179 16.81 -5.65 -11.75
C ARG A 179 16.93 -4.32 -12.52
N PHE A 180 17.26 -3.21 -11.85
CA PHE A 180 17.50 -1.90 -12.46
C PHE A 180 19.00 -1.51 -12.55
N VAL A 181 19.93 -2.39 -12.14
CA VAL A 181 21.39 -2.12 -12.16
C VAL A 181 22.08 -2.76 -13.38
N MET A 182 21.38 -3.62 -14.12
CA MET A 182 21.95 -4.43 -15.21
C MET A 182 21.66 -3.85 -16.61
N THR A 183 21.54 -2.54 -16.76
CA THR A 183 21.43 -1.87 -18.06
C THR A 183 22.30 -0.64 -18.07
#